data_AF-A0A9D6DXZ7-F1
#
_entry.id   AF-A0A9D6DXZ7-F1
#
_cell.length_a   1.000
_cell.length_b   1.000
_cell.length_c   1.000
_cell.angle_alpha   90.00
_cell.angle_beta   90.00
_cell.angle_gamma   90.00
#
_symmetry.space_group_name_H-M   'P 1'
#
loop_
_entity.id
_entity.type
_entity.pdbx_description
1 polymer ?
#
loop_
_entity_poly.entity_id
_entity_poly.type
_entity_poly.pdbx_seq_one_letter_code
_entity_poly.pdbx_strand_id
1 'polypeptide(L)'
;MLGDLALDEAGLIQSAHFEVQVFQNGEVLSQEVPDGTKVFYTQGRVDYTLSKTGIRSTYHYDSSTQILLFVDSDDFRADYYPDGSLKEFWSKPDQKRSFYEGGLLTRILTSEGAE
;
A
#
# COMPACT_ATOMS: atom_id res chain seq x y z
N MET A 1 -20.74 25.55 -2.92
CA MET A 1 -19.83 25.88 -1.81
C MET A 1 -18.60 25.01 -1.96
N LEU A 2 -17.49 25.58 -2.42
CA LEU A 2 -16.17 24.94 -2.35
C LEU A 2 -15.58 25.39 -1.02
N GLY A 3 -15.55 24.50 -0.03
CA GLY A 3 -14.97 24.80 1.28
C GLY A 3 -13.45 24.92 1.16
N ASP A 4 -12.93 26.05 1.62
CA ASP A 4 -11.57 26.36 2.05
C ASP A 4 -10.47 25.41 1.56
N LEU A 5 -10.16 25.49 0.25
CA LEU A 5 -8.89 25.01 -0.29
C LEU A 5 -7.89 26.16 -0.17
N ALA A 6 -7.01 26.10 0.82
CA ALA A 6 -5.93 27.07 0.97
C ALA A 6 -4.67 26.51 0.29
N LEU A 7 -4.13 27.27 -0.67
CA LEU A 7 -2.79 27.07 -1.21
C LEU A 7 -1.78 27.70 -0.26
N ASP A 8 -0.77 26.96 0.17
CA ASP A 8 0.40 27.55 0.83
C ASP A 8 1.44 28.07 -0.19
N GLU A 9 2.47 28.78 0.30
CA GLU A 9 3.54 29.34 -0.55
C GLU A 9 4.36 28.27 -1.30
N ALA A 10 4.22 26.99 -0.93
CA ALA A 10 4.85 25.84 -1.59
C ALA A 10 3.92 25.13 -2.59
N GLY A 11 2.68 25.59 -2.77
CA GLY A 11 1.70 24.99 -3.67
C GLY A 11 0.99 23.75 -3.11
N LEU A 12 1.03 23.54 -1.79
CA LEU A 12 0.26 22.50 -1.12
C LEU A 12 -1.17 22.96 -0.89
N ILE A 13 -2.13 22.05 -1.02
CA ILE A 13 -3.53 22.32 -0.65
C ILE A 13 -3.83 21.58 0.65
N GLN A 14 -4.25 22.34 1.66
CA GLN A 14 -4.77 21.80 2.91
C GLN A 14 -6.30 21.89 2.89
N SER A 15 -6.98 20.75 3.05
CA SER A 15 -8.44 20.74 3.23
C SER A 15 -8.80 20.86 4.71
N ALA A 16 -10.01 21.34 5.00
CA ALA A 16 -10.56 21.46 6.37
C ALA A 16 -10.61 20.13 7.16
N HIS A 17 -10.28 18.98 6.54
CA HIS A 17 -10.20 17.66 7.17
C HIS A 17 -8.78 17.24 7.58
N PHE A 18 -7.82 18.17 7.64
CA PHE A 18 -6.40 17.90 7.97
C PHE A 18 -5.67 17.00 6.98
N GLU A 19 -6.22 16.86 5.77
CA GLU A 19 -5.55 16.18 4.67
C GLU A 19 -4.60 17.16 3.98
N VAL A 20 -3.33 16.76 3.83
CA VAL A 20 -2.34 17.50 3.05
C VAL A 20 -2.21 16.81 1.71
N GLN A 21 -2.45 17.54 0.62
CA GLN A 21 -2.30 17.02 -0.74
C GLN A 21 -1.18 17.76 -1.48
N VAL A 22 -0.34 16.99 -2.17
CA VAL A 22 0.72 17.50 -3.05
C VAL A 22 0.26 17.37 -4.49
N PHE A 23 0.31 18.46 -5.25
CA PHE A 23 -0.10 18.51 -6.64
C PHE A 23 1.05 18.81 -7.59
N GLN A 24 1.00 18.26 -8.80
CA GLN A 24 1.87 18.65 -9.91
C GLN A 24 1.08 18.56 -11.21
N ASN A 25 1.11 19.64 -12.00
CA ASN A 25 0.41 19.73 -13.31
C ASN A 25 -1.10 19.40 -13.25
N GLY A 26 -1.76 19.67 -12.13
CA GLY A 26 -3.19 19.37 -11.93
C GLY A 26 -3.50 17.95 -11.48
N GLU A 27 -2.47 17.11 -11.26
CA GLU A 27 -2.62 15.76 -10.71
C GLU A 27 -2.17 15.72 -9.24
N VAL A 28 -2.84 14.90 -8.44
CA VAL A 28 -2.41 14.59 -7.06
C VAL A 28 -1.23 13.63 -7.14
N LEU A 29 -0.10 14.00 -6.54
CA LEU A 29 1.08 13.13 -6.42
C LEU A 29 1.05 12.34 -5.11
N SER A 30 0.64 12.98 -4.02
CA SER A 30 0.53 12.34 -2.73
C SER A 30 -0.49 13.00 -1.81
N GLN A 31 -0.94 12.24 -0.83
CA GLN A 31 -1.88 12.68 0.20
C GLN A 31 -1.43 12.13 1.55
N GLU A 32 -1.42 12.96 2.59
CA GLU A 32 -1.31 12.52 3.98
C GLU A 32 -2.69 12.60 4.63
N VAL A 33 -3.16 11.46 5.15
CA VAL A 33 -4.46 11.35 5.83
C VAL A 33 -4.28 11.47 7.35
N PRO A 34 -5.34 11.80 8.13
CA PRO A 34 -5.21 12.14 9.55
C PRO A 34 -4.60 11.04 10.46
N ASP A 35 -4.60 9.78 10.03
CA ASP A 35 -3.96 8.69 10.78
C ASP A 35 -2.42 8.66 10.62
N GLY A 36 -1.86 9.54 9.78
CA GLY A 36 -0.43 9.65 9.46
C GLY A 36 0.01 8.77 8.29
N THR A 37 -0.91 8.08 7.62
CA THR A 37 -0.63 7.32 6.40
C THR A 37 -0.42 8.28 5.22
N LYS A 38 0.60 8.00 4.43
CA LYS A 38 0.87 8.70 3.17
C LYS A 38 0.46 7.82 2.00
N VAL A 39 -0.33 8.35 1.08
CA VAL A 39 -0.76 7.72 -0.16
C VAL A 39 0.00 8.37 -1.30
N PHE A 40 0.59 7.57 -2.19
CA PHE A 40 1.35 8.03 -3.35
C PHE A 40 0.64 7.58 -4.61
N TYR A 41 0.54 8.46 -5.59
CA TYR A 41 -0.19 8.23 -6.83
C TYR A 41 0.73 8.29 -8.05
N THR A 42 0.43 7.46 -9.05
CA THR A 42 1.04 7.51 -10.38
C THR A 42 -0.08 7.39 -11.41
N GLN A 43 -0.16 8.34 -12.35
CA GLN A 43 -1.20 8.36 -13.40
C GLN A 43 -2.63 8.27 -12.83
N GLY A 44 -2.88 8.97 -11.72
CA GLY A 44 -4.19 9.00 -11.05
C GLY A 44 -4.59 7.71 -10.30
N ARG A 45 -3.68 6.74 -10.16
CA ARG A 45 -3.90 5.51 -9.39
C ARG A 45 -2.96 5.45 -8.19
N VAL A 46 -3.39 4.82 -7.10
CA VAL A 46 -2.52 4.59 -5.92
C VAL A 46 -1.39 3.67 -6.34
N ASP A 47 -0.14 4.13 -6.25
CA ASP A 47 1.07 3.33 -6.47
C ASP A 47 1.45 2.58 -5.18
N TYR A 48 1.57 3.32 -4.07
CA TYR A 48 1.77 2.71 -2.75
C TYR A 48 1.25 3.59 -1.61
N THR A 49 1.03 2.99 -0.45
CA THR A 49 0.85 3.68 0.82
C THR A 49 2.02 3.41 1.76
N LEU A 50 2.29 4.35 2.64
CA LEU A 50 3.25 4.25 3.72
C LEU A 50 2.54 4.55 5.03
N SER A 51 2.43 3.56 5.92
CA SER A 51 1.83 3.77 7.24
C SER A 51 2.69 4.72 8.08
N LYS A 52 2.11 5.28 9.14
CA LYS A 52 2.85 6.06 10.16
C LYS A 52 4.05 5.30 10.74
N THR A 53 4.00 3.97 10.77
CA THR A 53 5.08 3.09 11.27
C THR A 53 6.08 2.67 10.18
N GLY A 54 5.94 3.19 8.96
CA GLY A 54 6.84 2.91 7.85
C GLY A 54 6.54 1.64 7.06
N ILE A 55 5.40 0.98 7.29
CA ILE A 55 4.98 -0.21 6.53
C ILE A 55 4.50 0.25 5.16
N ARG A 56 5.08 -0.33 4.09
CA ARG A 56 4.72 0.01 2.71
C ARG A 56 3.74 -1.01 2.14
N SER A 57 2.61 -0.52 1.62
CA SER A 57 1.68 -1.36 0.84
C SER A 57 1.73 -0.91 -0.61
N THR A 58 2.10 -1.78 -1.54
CA THR A 58 2.27 -1.46 -2.97
C THR A 58 1.14 -2.09 -3.78
N TYR A 59 0.62 -1.33 -4.73
CA TYR A 59 -0.52 -1.69 -5.57
C TYR A 59 -0.04 -1.81 -7.02
N HIS A 60 -0.09 -3.02 -7.55
CA HIS A 60 0.15 -3.26 -8.96
C HIS A 60 -1.17 -3.50 -9.67
N TYR A 61 -1.39 -2.78 -10.76
CA TYR A 61 -2.56 -2.96 -11.62
C TYR A 61 -2.11 -3.71 -12.87
N ASP A 62 -2.67 -4.89 -13.08
CA ASP A 62 -2.47 -5.57 -14.36
C ASP A 62 -3.36 -4.97 -15.47
N SER A 63 -3.12 -5.39 -16.72
CA SER A 63 -3.91 -4.95 -17.88
C SER A 63 -5.41 -5.29 -17.81
N SER A 64 -5.81 -6.16 -16.86
CA SER A 64 -7.19 -6.58 -16.62
C SER A 64 -7.82 -5.91 -15.40
N THR A 65 -7.19 -4.87 -14.83
CA THR A 65 -7.60 -4.13 -13.62
C THR A 65 -7.53 -4.92 -12.32
N GLN A 66 -6.91 -6.10 -12.31
CA GLN A 66 -6.66 -6.80 -11.06
C GLN A 66 -5.63 -6.03 -10.24
N ILE A 67 -5.95 -5.82 -8.97
CA ILE A 67 -5.05 -5.23 -7.98
C ILE A 67 -4.26 -6.38 -7.37
N LEU A 68 -2.98 -6.44 -7.70
CA LEU A 68 -2.01 -7.21 -6.95
C LEU A 68 -1.54 -6.31 -5.80
N LEU A 69 -1.98 -6.66 -4.59
CA LEU A 69 -1.57 -5.99 -3.37
C LEU A 69 -0.45 -6.81 -2.73
N PHE A 70 0.64 -6.13 -2.38
CA PHE A 70 1.56 -6.68 -1.39
C PHE A 70 1.90 -5.65 -0.32
N VAL A 71 2.11 -6.14 0.89
CA VAL A 71 2.60 -5.38 2.03
C VAL A 71 4.01 -5.83 2.31
N ASP A 72 4.94 -4.89 2.43
CA ASP A 72 6.34 -5.15 2.70
C ASP A 72 6.84 -4.28 3.86
N SER A 73 7.56 -4.92 4.78
CA SER A 73 8.22 -4.32 5.94
C SER A 73 9.54 -5.04 6.20
N ASP A 74 10.35 -4.58 7.15
CA ASP A 74 11.61 -5.24 7.48
C ASP A 74 11.42 -6.67 8.03
N ASP A 75 10.27 -6.95 8.66
CA ASP A 75 9.99 -8.23 9.31
C ASP A 75 9.20 -9.20 8.44
N PHE A 76 8.41 -8.70 7.49
CA PHE A 76 7.55 -9.57 6.69
C PHE A 76 7.21 -9.01 5.32
N ARG A 77 6.80 -9.92 4.44
CA ARG A 77 6.07 -9.61 3.20
C ARG A 77 4.78 -10.42 3.13
N ALA A 78 3.69 -9.80 2.72
CA ALA A 78 2.41 -10.47 2.48
C ALA A 78 1.90 -10.13 1.09
N ASP A 79 1.65 -11.12 0.25
CA ASP A 79 1.05 -10.97 -1.08
C ASP A 79 -0.40 -11.46 -1.03
N TYR A 80 -1.31 -10.76 -1.71
CA TYR A 80 -2.75 -11.02 -1.68
C TYR A 80 -3.31 -11.30 -3.08
N TYR A 81 -4.40 -12.06 -3.12
CA TYR A 81 -5.26 -12.17 -4.30
C TYR A 81 -6.10 -10.90 -4.48
N PRO A 82 -6.68 -10.67 -5.68
CA PRO A 82 -7.53 -9.51 -5.94
C PRO A 82 -8.78 -9.40 -5.05
N ASP A 83 -9.24 -10.52 -4.49
CA ASP A 83 -10.37 -10.56 -3.53
C ASP A 83 -9.95 -10.19 -2.09
N GLY A 84 -8.67 -9.86 -1.88
CA GLY A 84 -8.10 -9.52 -0.58
C GLY A 84 -7.70 -10.72 0.26
N SER A 85 -7.88 -11.94 -0.21
CA SER A 85 -7.42 -13.13 0.51
C SER A 85 -5.90 -13.25 0.44
N LEU A 86 -5.28 -13.70 1.55
CA LEU A 86 -3.84 -13.89 1.64
C LEU A 86 -3.41 -14.99 0.64
N LYS A 87 -2.36 -14.74 -0.12
CA LYS A 87 -1.77 -15.67 -1.10
C LYS A 87 -0.45 -16.24 -0.60
N GLU A 88 0.44 -15.38 -0.15
CA GLU A 88 1.75 -15.75 0.37
C GLU A 88 2.11 -14.85 1.54
N PHE A 89 2.73 -15.42 2.58
CA PHE A 89 3.30 -14.68 3.69
C PHE A 89 4.73 -15.14 3.92
N TRP A 90 5.66 -14.20 3.94
CA TRP A 90 7.07 -14.44 4.24
C TRP A 90 7.43 -13.77 5.57
N SER A 91 7.75 -14.57 6.59
CA SER A 91 8.47 -14.10 7.77
C SER A 91 9.96 -14.00 7.41
N LYS A 92 10.48 -12.77 7.35
CA LYS A 92 11.89 -12.51 7.01
C LYS A 92 12.83 -12.97 8.13
N PRO A 93 12.56 -12.74 9.43
CA PRO A 93 13.38 -13.26 10.52
C PRO A 93 13.47 -14.79 10.52
N ASP A 94 12.36 -15.48 10.31
CA ASP A 94 12.31 -16.94 10.37
C ASP A 94 12.68 -17.62 9.03
N GLN A 95 12.89 -16.81 7.97
CA GLN A 95 13.06 -17.29 6.60
C GLN A 95 11.97 -18.29 6.17
N LYS A 96 10.74 -18.08 6.66
CA LYS A 96 9.61 -18.99 6.47
C LYS A 96 8.58 -18.39 5.54
N ARG A 97 8.17 -19.14 4.52
CA ARG A 97 7.10 -18.77 3.58
C ARG A 97 5.90 -19.68 3.76
N SER A 98 4.71 -19.09 3.90
CA SER A 98 3.44 -19.78 3.97
C SER A 98 2.59 -19.43 2.75
N PHE A 99 2.01 -20.43 2.10
CA PHE A 99 1.17 -20.27 0.91
C PHE A 99 -0.27 -20.61 1.23
N TYR A 100 -1.19 -19.86 0.63
CA TYR A 100 -2.61 -19.97 0.91
C TYR A 100 -3.44 -20.05 -0.38
N GLU A 101 -4.49 -20.87 -0.35
CA GLU A 101 -5.45 -21.02 -1.44
C GLU A 101 -6.86 -21.11 -0.84
N GLY A 102 -7.78 -20.25 -1.30
CA GLY A 102 -9.12 -20.17 -0.72
C GLY A 102 -9.13 -19.83 0.78
N GLY A 103 -8.11 -19.12 1.27
CA GLY A 103 -7.92 -18.79 2.69
C GLY A 103 -7.35 -19.92 3.55
N LEU A 104 -7.03 -21.08 2.97
CA LEU A 104 -6.45 -22.22 3.68
C LEU A 104 -4.94 -22.27 3.47
N LEU A 105 -4.18 -22.57 4.53
CA LEU A 105 -2.74 -22.85 4.44
C LEU A 105 -2.53 -24.14 3.65
N THR A 106 -1.80 -24.06 2.54
CA THR A 106 -1.55 -25.21 1.65
C THR A 106 -0.11 -25.69 1.69
N ARG A 107 0.85 -24.81 1.99
CA ARG A 107 2.27 -25.16 2.00
C ARG A 107 3.07 -24.24 2.91
N ILE A 108 4.10 -24.78 3.55
CA ILE A 108 5.14 -24.02 4.24
C ILE A 108 6.50 -24.36 3.60
N LEU A 109 7.32 -23.35 3.35
CA LEU A 109 8.73 -23.51 3.03
C LEU A 109 9.57 -22.90 4.15
N THR A 110 10.55 -23.63 4.65
CA THR A 110 11.57 -23.14 5.58
C THR A 110 12.93 -23.15 4.92
N SER A 111 13.92 -22.49 5.52
CA SER A 111 15.32 -22.53 5.10
C SER A 111 15.92 -23.95 5.12
N GLU A 112 15.30 -24.91 5.82
CA GLU A 112 15.75 -26.31 5.89
C GLU A 112 15.12 -27.22 4.82
N GLY A 113 14.15 -26.72 4.05
CA GLY A 113 13.42 -27.49 3.04
C GLY A 113 11.90 -27.36 3.18
N ALA A 114 11.16 -27.88 2.20
CA ALA A 114 9.70 -27.95 2.27
C ALA A 114 9.29 -29.06 3.25
N GLU A 115 8.47 -28.73 4.26
CA GLU A 115 7.79 -29.70 5.13
C GLU A 115 6.34 -29.91 4.68
#